data_AF-A0A7Y4HQD4-F1
#
_entry.id   AF-A0A7Y4HQD4-F1
#
_cell.length_a   1.000
_cell.length_b   1.000
_cell.length_c   1.000
_cell.angle_alpha   90.00
_cell.angle_beta   90.00
_cell.angle_gamma   90.00
#
_symmetry.space_group_name_H-M   'P 1'
#
loop_
_entity.id
_entity.type
_entity.pdbx_description
1 polymer ?
#
loop_
_entity_poly.entity_id
_entity_poly.type
_entity_poly.pdbx_seq_one_letter_code
_entity_poly.pdbx_strand_id
1 'polypeptide(L)'
;MESQLSEIASELLNKVRQKYLESDFNGLHLFGEFVVPQIITASIELLEAGLVEVVSSQDFLNIHIRPWHSRRTVQAQIDELTELDPNDYGVCLYPTELAMKHGPLPERFENAPFLTAMARGKATLQPAYFSADVLETYRNDARYRFDMSDFGINLGISDEAYEDDEEPEKDKVSLLHLGFAYDFREAKQQDSKTPRLQDSKTQIIRRVVAFYGDLDDLTPDHQLRWASYQVPAEGVEPHPVWYGSQMGHWPDGMGPFARLSQELGYLNELFERIWGQPLLRTTELPEDLGWTLRSDQREWDHFVHQLDKVLSENFMHSAFDAAGVPKKNDTSQHPFGTNIRFLELMTMNHVTQEQAEWAVKPLKAVRTARQAPAHAVRTNLTDHTLVRKQMDLLRDVNEALINIRQWLSSHPKNKDWEEHWPDAKDYFL
;
A
#
# COMPACT_ATOMS: atom_id res chain seq x y z
N MET A 1 -28.88 13.42 -27.61
CA MET A 1 -27.56 13.67 -28.23
C MET A 1 -27.31 12.81 -29.47
N GLU A 2 -28.03 11.70 -29.68
CA GLU A 2 -27.93 10.90 -30.92
C GLU A 2 -28.41 11.62 -32.21
N SER A 3 -29.02 12.81 -32.12
CA SER A 3 -29.65 13.48 -33.27
C SER A 3 -28.69 14.31 -34.15
N GLN A 4 -27.36 14.13 -34.03
CA GLN A 4 -26.37 14.86 -34.82
C GLN A 4 -25.23 13.99 -35.40
N LEU A 5 -25.21 12.68 -35.13
CA LEU A 5 -24.18 11.80 -35.68
C LEU A 5 -24.54 11.32 -37.08
N SER A 6 -23.55 11.13 -37.94
CA SER A 6 -23.70 10.42 -39.21
C SER A 6 -24.12 8.96 -38.98
N GLU A 7 -24.72 8.34 -40.00
CA GLU A 7 -25.14 6.93 -39.95
C GLU A 7 -23.93 6.02 -39.69
N ILE A 8 -22.80 6.28 -40.37
CA ILE A 8 -21.56 5.52 -40.20
C ILE A 8 -20.99 5.68 -38.78
N ALA A 9 -20.97 6.89 -38.23
CA ALA A 9 -20.53 7.12 -36.85
C ALA A 9 -21.42 6.39 -35.84
N SER A 10 -22.74 6.40 -36.06
CA SER A 10 -23.69 5.68 -35.20
C SER A 10 -23.48 4.16 -35.24
N GLU A 11 -23.27 3.58 -36.43
CA GLU A 11 -22.93 2.17 -36.58
C GLU A 11 -21.58 1.81 -35.95
N LEU A 12 -20.56 2.65 -36.15
CA LEU A 12 -19.24 2.46 -35.56
C LEU A 12 -19.29 2.50 -34.04
N LEU A 13 -20.02 3.45 -33.45
CA LEU A 13 -20.20 3.53 -32.00
C LEU A 13 -20.84 2.26 -31.43
N ASN A 14 -21.85 1.70 -32.12
CA ASN A 14 -22.46 0.44 -31.70
C ASN A 14 -21.47 -0.73 -31.76
N LYS A 15 -20.61 -0.80 -32.80
CA LYS A 15 -19.53 -1.80 -32.88
C LYS A 15 -18.51 -1.63 -31.76
N VAL A 16 -18.13 -0.39 -31.44
CA VAL A 16 -17.22 -0.09 -30.32
C VAL A 16 -17.81 -0.56 -28.99
N ARG A 17 -19.07 -0.20 -28.70
CA ARG A 17 -19.77 -0.62 -27.48
C ARG A 17 -19.90 -2.14 -27.39
N GLN A 18 -20.29 -2.79 -28.49
CA GLN A 18 -20.45 -4.24 -28.54
C GLN A 18 -19.11 -4.93 -28.29
N LYS A 19 -18.05 -4.54 -29.00
CA LYS A 19 -16.71 -5.10 -28.79
C LYS A 19 -16.24 -4.94 -27.34
N TYR A 20 -16.45 -3.76 -26.77
CA TYR A 20 -16.09 -3.46 -25.39
C TYR A 20 -16.84 -4.36 -24.39
N LEU A 21 -18.15 -4.50 -24.53
CA LEU A 21 -18.97 -5.30 -23.61
C LEU A 21 -18.85 -6.82 -23.81
N GLU A 22 -18.56 -7.31 -25.01
CA GLU A 22 -18.43 -8.74 -25.31
C GLU A 22 -17.01 -9.29 -25.03
N SER A 23 -16.04 -8.40 -24.86
CA SER A 23 -14.68 -8.75 -24.45
C SER A 23 -14.42 -8.40 -23.00
N ASP A 24 -13.17 -8.53 -22.58
CA ASP A 24 -12.67 -8.08 -21.29
C ASP A 24 -12.42 -6.56 -21.29
N PHE A 25 -13.44 -5.80 -21.70
CA PHE A 25 -13.38 -4.34 -21.86
C PHE A 25 -12.29 -3.85 -22.84
N ASN A 26 -11.95 -4.65 -23.85
CA ASN A 26 -10.98 -4.27 -24.87
C ASN A 26 -11.59 -3.31 -25.91
N GLY A 27 -10.78 -2.41 -26.42
CA GLY A 27 -11.17 -1.45 -27.46
C GLY A 27 -11.39 -2.11 -28.83
N LEU A 28 -12.11 -1.40 -29.70
CA LEU A 28 -12.23 -1.77 -31.12
C LEU A 28 -10.95 -1.38 -31.86
N HIS A 29 -10.20 -2.38 -32.31
CA HIS A 29 -8.94 -2.19 -33.02
C HIS A 29 -9.18 -1.74 -34.46
N LEU A 30 -8.65 -0.57 -34.81
CA LEU A 30 -8.60 -0.02 -36.16
C LEU A 30 -7.23 -0.31 -36.75
N PHE A 31 -7.16 -1.24 -37.70
CA PHE A 31 -5.94 -1.62 -38.41
C PHE A 31 -6.29 -2.18 -39.80
N GLY A 32 -5.32 -2.19 -40.71
CA GLY A 32 -5.48 -2.80 -42.04
C GLY A 32 -6.69 -2.26 -42.79
N GLU A 33 -7.60 -3.16 -43.17
CA GLU A 33 -8.80 -2.84 -43.98
C GLU A 33 -9.80 -1.89 -43.27
N PHE A 34 -9.68 -1.71 -41.94
CA PHE A 34 -10.51 -0.76 -41.20
C PHE A 34 -10.00 0.69 -41.30
N VAL A 35 -8.78 0.92 -41.79
CA VAL A 35 -8.18 2.25 -41.97
C VAL A 35 -8.60 2.80 -43.33
N VAL A 36 -9.86 3.21 -43.44
CA VAL A 36 -10.46 3.82 -44.64
C VAL A 36 -11.07 5.18 -44.32
N PRO A 37 -11.11 6.13 -45.28
CA PRO A 37 -11.53 7.51 -45.02
C PRO A 37 -12.87 7.64 -44.30
N GLN A 38 -13.86 6.80 -44.63
CA GLN A 38 -15.17 6.85 -43.99
C GLN A 38 -15.12 6.49 -42.50
N ILE A 39 -14.34 5.47 -42.13
CA ILE A 39 -14.18 5.05 -40.73
C ILE A 39 -13.35 6.06 -39.96
N ILE A 40 -12.32 6.64 -40.56
CA ILE A 40 -11.52 7.71 -39.93
C ILE A 40 -12.38 8.94 -39.66
N THR A 41 -13.14 9.42 -40.65
CA THR A 41 -14.07 10.54 -40.46
C THR A 41 -15.11 10.25 -39.38
N ALA A 42 -15.70 9.05 -39.38
CA ALA A 42 -16.65 8.64 -38.34
C ALA A 42 -16.00 8.56 -36.94
N SER A 43 -14.75 8.11 -36.85
CA SER A 43 -13.99 8.05 -35.59
C SER A 43 -13.72 9.45 -35.03
N ILE A 44 -13.33 10.39 -35.89
CA ILE A 44 -13.14 11.80 -35.53
C ILE A 44 -14.46 12.41 -35.04
N GLU A 45 -15.56 12.17 -35.74
CA GLU A 45 -16.89 12.66 -35.34
C GLU A 45 -17.29 12.15 -33.94
N LEU A 46 -17.07 10.86 -33.65
CA LEU A 46 -17.33 10.28 -32.33
C LEU A 46 -16.42 10.86 -31.25
N LEU A 47 -15.16 11.12 -31.57
CA LEU A 47 -14.17 11.70 -30.66
C LEU A 47 -14.51 13.16 -30.32
N GLU A 48 -14.87 13.96 -31.32
CA GLU A 48 -15.33 15.35 -31.14
C GLU A 48 -16.61 15.42 -30.29
N ALA A 49 -17.51 14.44 -30.45
CA ALA A 49 -18.70 14.28 -29.62
C ALA A 49 -18.40 13.76 -28.20
N GLY A 50 -17.14 13.40 -27.89
CA GLY A 50 -16.72 12.86 -26.60
C GLY A 50 -17.27 11.47 -26.31
N LEU A 51 -17.63 10.70 -27.35
CA LEU A 51 -18.23 9.37 -27.23
C LEU A 51 -17.19 8.25 -27.30
N VAL A 52 -16.04 8.51 -27.90
CA VAL A 52 -14.90 7.58 -27.89
C VAL A 52 -13.61 8.28 -27.48
N GLU A 53 -12.65 7.48 -27.02
CA GLU A 53 -11.24 7.85 -26.89
C GLU A 53 -10.41 6.98 -27.83
N VAL A 54 -9.35 7.56 -28.39
CA VAL A 54 -8.34 6.85 -29.18
C VAL A 54 -7.19 6.47 -28.25
N VAL A 55 -6.88 5.19 -28.18
CA VAL A 55 -5.76 4.65 -27.41
C VAL A 55 -4.71 4.13 -28.38
N SER A 56 -3.49 4.62 -28.24
CA SER A 56 -2.33 4.20 -29.04
C SER A 56 -1.12 3.90 -28.15
N SER A 57 0.02 3.57 -28.78
CA SER A 57 1.30 3.35 -28.08
C SER A 57 1.79 4.57 -27.30
N GLN A 58 1.24 5.76 -27.59
CA GLN A 58 1.50 6.97 -26.81
C GLN A 58 0.79 6.98 -25.46
N ASP A 59 -0.32 6.26 -25.32
CA ASP A 59 -1.07 6.13 -24.07
C ASP A 59 -0.59 4.92 -23.25
N PHE A 60 -0.45 3.77 -23.92
CA PHE A 60 -0.01 2.53 -23.30
C PHE A 60 0.56 1.55 -24.35
N LEU A 61 1.59 0.77 -23.96
CA LEU A 61 2.26 -0.15 -24.89
C LEU A 61 1.30 -1.18 -25.50
N ASN A 62 0.33 -1.66 -24.71
CA ASN A 62 -0.73 -2.56 -25.18
C ASN A 62 -2.04 -1.77 -25.42
N ILE A 63 -2.28 -1.35 -26.67
CA ILE A 63 -3.46 -0.55 -27.04
C ILE A 63 -4.80 -1.26 -26.80
N HIS A 64 -4.79 -2.59 -26.62
CA HIS A 64 -5.99 -3.38 -26.35
C HIS A 64 -6.43 -3.35 -24.89
N ILE A 65 -5.66 -2.69 -24.02
CA ILE A 65 -6.08 -2.36 -22.66
C ILE A 65 -6.13 -0.83 -22.54
N ARG A 66 -7.13 -0.31 -21.83
CA ARG A 66 -7.19 1.12 -21.45
C ARG A 66 -6.99 1.25 -19.93
N PRO A 67 -5.73 1.38 -19.46
CA PRO A 67 -5.47 1.49 -18.02
C PRO A 67 -6.03 2.80 -17.44
N TRP A 68 -5.95 3.89 -18.21
CA TRP A 68 -6.45 5.21 -17.83
C TRP A 68 -7.18 5.84 -19.00
N HIS A 69 -8.00 6.85 -18.72
CA HIS A 69 -8.45 7.78 -19.76
C HIS A 69 -7.24 8.44 -20.43
N SER A 70 -7.32 8.62 -21.75
CA SER A 70 -6.25 9.30 -22.48
C SER A 70 -6.06 10.71 -21.92
N ARG A 71 -4.79 11.07 -21.66
CA ARG A 71 -4.41 12.42 -21.23
C ARG A 71 -4.10 13.34 -22.42
N ARG A 72 -4.16 12.80 -23.64
CA ARG A 72 -3.90 13.54 -24.88
C ARG A 72 -5.10 14.43 -25.21
N THR A 73 -4.82 15.57 -25.83
CA THR A 73 -5.89 16.46 -26.29
C THR A 73 -6.69 15.78 -27.40
N VAL A 74 -7.96 16.18 -27.55
CA VAL A 74 -8.81 15.73 -28.67
C VAL A 74 -8.09 15.95 -30.01
N GLN A 75 -7.45 17.11 -30.21
CA GLN A 75 -6.70 17.38 -31.44
C GLN A 75 -5.57 16.39 -31.68
N ALA A 76 -4.77 16.05 -30.67
CA ALA A 76 -3.67 15.09 -30.83
C ALA A 76 -4.18 13.68 -31.20
N GLN A 77 -5.35 13.29 -30.70
CA GLN A 77 -6.00 12.04 -31.08
C GLN A 77 -6.57 12.10 -32.52
N ILE A 78 -7.10 13.26 -32.95
CA ILE A 78 -7.54 13.50 -34.34
C ILE A 78 -6.35 13.45 -35.32
N ASP A 79 -5.24 14.08 -34.97
CA ASP A 79 -4.03 14.10 -35.80
C ASP A 79 -3.54 12.67 -36.04
N GLU A 80 -3.47 11.85 -34.97
CA GLU A 80 -3.07 10.44 -35.08
C GLU A 80 -4.06 9.60 -35.91
N LEU A 81 -5.37 9.82 -35.79
CA LEU A 81 -6.36 9.17 -36.66
C LEU A 81 -6.20 9.56 -38.13
N THR A 82 -5.83 10.81 -38.39
CA THR A 82 -5.67 11.35 -39.75
C THR A 82 -4.40 10.85 -40.43
N GLU A 83 -3.35 10.61 -39.64
CA GLU A 83 -2.04 10.11 -40.10
C GLU A 83 -1.96 8.58 -40.13
N LEU A 84 -3.00 7.86 -39.69
CA LEU A 84 -2.99 6.41 -39.54
C LEU A 84 -2.78 5.70 -40.90
N ASP A 85 -1.73 4.89 -41.01
CA ASP A 85 -1.47 4.05 -42.20
C ASP A 85 -2.06 2.63 -42.01
N PRO A 86 -2.67 2.02 -43.05
CA PRO A 86 -3.18 0.65 -42.97
C PRO A 86 -2.13 -0.42 -42.61
N ASN A 87 -0.84 -0.14 -42.84
CA ASN A 87 0.25 -1.06 -42.52
C ASN A 87 0.80 -0.87 -41.10
N ASP A 88 0.37 0.18 -40.38
CA ASP A 88 0.73 0.37 -38.98
C ASP A 88 0.02 -0.63 -38.08
N TYR A 89 0.51 -0.77 -36.85
CA TYR A 89 -0.13 -1.60 -35.84
C TYR A 89 -1.56 -1.14 -35.50
N GLY A 90 -1.90 0.12 -35.80
CA GLY A 90 -3.24 0.66 -35.61
C GLY A 90 -3.46 1.30 -34.24
N VAL A 91 -4.71 1.67 -33.98
CA VAL A 91 -5.18 2.26 -32.72
C VAL A 91 -6.43 1.54 -32.24
N CYS A 92 -6.78 1.69 -30.95
CA CYS A 92 -8.05 1.17 -30.44
C CYS A 92 -9.01 2.32 -30.09
N LEU A 93 -10.27 2.18 -30.49
CA LEU A 93 -11.36 3.03 -30.03
C LEU A 93 -11.99 2.44 -28.77
N TYR A 94 -12.08 3.23 -27.71
CA TYR A 94 -12.79 2.88 -26.49
C TYR A 94 -14.00 3.76 -26.30
N PRO A 95 -15.13 3.22 -25.82
CA PRO A 95 -16.25 4.06 -25.44
C PRO A 95 -15.91 4.88 -24.19
N THR A 96 -16.38 6.13 -24.15
CA THR A 96 -16.30 6.96 -22.94
C THR A 96 -17.45 6.65 -21.97
N GLU A 97 -17.37 7.14 -20.74
CA GLU A 97 -18.49 7.08 -19.80
C GLU A 97 -19.77 7.72 -20.38
N LEU A 98 -19.61 8.80 -21.16
CA LEU A 98 -20.72 9.46 -21.83
C LEU A 98 -21.41 8.52 -22.83
N ALA A 99 -20.63 7.78 -23.62
CA ALA A 99 -21.17 6.80 -24.56
C ALA A 99 -21.86 5.63 -23.86
N MET A 100 -21.47 5.26 -22.63
CA MET A 100 -22.05 4.11 -21.94
C MET A 100 -23.21 4.45 -20.99
N LYS A 101 -23.48 5.73 -20.72
CA LYS A 101 -24.36 6.20 -19.62
C LYS A 101 -25.79 5.66 -19.61
N HIS A 102 -26.38 5.35 -20.76
CA HIS A 102 -27.83 5.04 -20.87
C HIS A 102 -28.16 3.73 -21.60
N GLY A 103 -27.16 2.93 -21.99
CA GLY A 103 -27.40 1.64 -22.63
C GLY A 103 -27.91 0.58 -21.63
N PRO A 104 -28.77 -0.37 -22.06
CA PRO A 104 -29.04 -1.55 -21.25
C PRO A 104 -27.74 -2.34 -21.05
N LEU A 105 -27.53 -2.85 -19.84
CA LEU A 105 -26.45 -3.79 -19.56
C LEU A 105 -27.04 -5.20 -19.39
N PRO A 106 -26.32 -6.24 -19.83
CA PRO A 106 -26.67 -7.63 -19.52
C PRO A 106 -26.85 -7.91 -18.02
N GLU A 107 -27.63 -8.93 -17.69
CA GLU A 107 -27.94 -9.34 -16.30
C GLU A 107 -26.68 -9.67 -15.48
N ARG A 108 -25.60 -10.15 -16.13
CA ARG A 108 -24.32 -10.45 -15.45
C ARG A 108 -23.68 -9.25 -14.74
N PHE A 109 -24.09 -8.03 -15.09
CA PHE A 109 -23.61 -6.81 -14.45
C PHE A 109 -24.44 -6.43 -13.22
N GLU A 110 -25.61 -7.05 -13.02
CA GLU A 110 -26.45 -6.77 -11.85
C GLU A 110 -25.74 -7.16 -10.56
N ASN A 111 -25.90 -6.34 -9.52
CA ASN A 111 -25.26 -6.53 -8.22
C ASN A 111 -23.72 -6.59 -8.24
N ALA A 112 -23.08 -6.22 -9.35
CA ALA A 112 -21.63 -6.14 -9.48
C ALA A 112 -21.23 -4.67 -9.73
N PRO A 113 -21.15 -3.82 -8.69
CA PRO A 113 -20.97 -2.38 -8.85
C PRO A 113 -19.68 -1.98 -9.59
N PHE A 114 -18.57 -2.69 -9.41
CA PHE A 114 -17.29 -2.35 -10.05
C PHE A 114 -17.23 -2.88 -11.48
N LEU A 115 -17.72 -4.10 -11.72
CA LEU A 115 -17.91 -4.64 -13.07
C LEU A 115 -18.90 -3.78 -13.88
N THR A 116 -19.96 -3.30 -13.24
CA THR A 116 -20.89 -2.33 -13.84
C THR A 116 -20.18 -1.03 -14.16
N ALA A 117 -19.36 -0.50 -13.24
CA ALA A 117 -18.63 0.74 -13.49
C ALA A 117 -17.65 0.61 -14.67
N MET A 118 -16.96 -0.52 -14.78
CA MET A 118 -16.15 -0.89 -15.95
C MET A 118 -17.00 -0.94 -17.22
N ALA A 119 -18.13 -1.67 -17.21
CA ALA A 119 -19.06 -1.69 -18.34
C ALA A 119 -19.62 -0.31 -18.70
N ARG A 120 -19.66 0.62 -17.73
CA ARG A 120 -20.04 2.02 -17.93
C ARG A 120 -18.88 2.92 -18.36
N GLY A 121 -17.73 2.36 -18.72
CA GLY A 121 -16.62 3.07 -19.35
C GLY A 121 -15.55 3.57 -18.39
N LYS A 122 -15.48 3.08 -17.14
CA LYS A 122 -14.30 3.30 -16.27
C LYS A 122 -13.05 2.68 -16.89
N ALA A 123 -11.88 3.20 -16.51
CA ALA A 123 -10.60 2.66 -16.95
C ALA A 123 -10.09 1.58 -15.97
N THR A 124 -9.37 0.58 -16.48
CA THR A 124 -8.96 -0.62 -15.73
C THR A 124 -8.14 -0.27 -14.49
N LEU A 125 -7.14 0.61 -14.63
CA LEU A 125 -6.28 1.05 -13.54
C LEU A 125 -6.75 2.38 -12.92
N GLN A 126 -8.02 2.73 -13.08
CA GLN A 126 -8.59 3.85 -12.34
C GLN A 126 -8.66 3.49 -10.84
N PRO A 127 -8.17 4.35 -9.93
CA PRO A 127 -8.22 4.04 -8.50
C PRO A 127 -9.62 4.24 -7.92
N ALA A 128 -10.02 3.30 -7.07
CA ALA A 128 -11.15 3.39 -6.15
C ALA A 128 -10.63 3.39 -4.71
N TYR A 129 -11.25 4.19 -3.85
CA TYR A 129 -10.80 4.39 -2.47
C TYR A 129 -11.84 3.90 -1.47
N PHE A 130 -11.38 3.34 -0.35
CA PHE A 130 -12.23 2.68 0.64
C PHE A 130 -11.83 3.03 2.07
N SER A 131 -12.80 2.94 2.99
CA SER A 131 -12.47 2.81 4.41
C SER A 131 -11.63 1.55 4.64
N ALA A 132 -10.65 1.60 5.55
CA ALA A 132 -9.84 0.43 5.89
C ALA A 132 -10.67 -0.73 6.45
N ASP A 133 -11.87 -0.45 6.99
CA ASP A 133 -12.81 -1.44 7.51
C ASP A 133 -13.24 -2.50 6.48
N VAL A 134 -13.11 -2.20 5.18
CA VAL A 134 -13.41 -3.16 4.11
C VAL A 134 -12.61 -4.45 4.27
N LEU A 135 -11.39 -4.33 4.80
CA LEU A 135 -10.43 -5.42 4.96
C LEU A 135 -10.67 -6.30 6.20
N GLU A 136 -11.48 -5.85 7.16
CA GLU A 136 -11.61 -6.48 8.47
C GLU A 136 -12.12 -7.92 8.39
N THR A 137 -13.03 -8.23 7.48
CA THR A 137 -13.52 -9.62 7.35
C THR A 137 -12.43 -10.54 6.82
N TYR A 138 -11.59 -10.08 5.89
CA TYR A 138 -10.52 -10.90 5.36
C TYR A 138 -9.39 -11.08 6.38
N ARG A 139 -8.98 -10.02 7.08
CA ARG A 139 -7.90 -10.10 8.08
C ARG A 139 -8.25 -11.01 9.27
N ASN A 140 -9.52 -11.06 9.68
CA ASN A 140 -9.95 -11.80 10.86
C ASN A 140 -10.51 -13.19 10.54
N ASP A 141 -10.52 -13.61 9.27
CA ASP A 141 -10.98 -14.93 8.83
C ASP A 141 -9.79 -15.80 8.46
N ALA A 142 -9.58 -16.89 9.21
CA ALA A 142 -8.42 -17.78 9.05
C ALA A 142 -8.40 -18.51 7.69
N ARG A 143 -9.51 -18.52 6.94
CA ARG A 143 -9.55 -19.05 5.57
C ARG A 143 -8.80 -18.16 4.58
N TYR A 144 -8.57 -16.89 4.92
CA TYR A 144 -7.85 -15.96 4.05
C TYR A 144 -6.40 -15.81 4.50
N ARG A 145 -5.49 -15.84 3.52
CA ARG A 145 -4.15 -15.30 3.68
C ARG A 145 -4.24 -13.79 3.57
N PHE A 146 -3.73 -13.08 4.57
CA PHE A 146 -3.74 -11.62 4.63
C PHE A 146 -2.33 -11.14 4.91
N ASP A 147 -1.68 -10.59 3.89
CA ASP A 147 -0.33 -10.04 3.98
C ASP A 147 -0.37 -8.52 3.85
N MET A 148 0.36 -7.84 4.73
CA MET A 148 0.41 -6.39 4.78
C MET A 148 1.85 -5.94 4.88
N SER A 149 2.38 -5.51 3.74
CA SER A 149 3.71 -4.92 3.62
C SER A 149 3.72 -3.46 4.05
N ASP A 150 4.90 -2.85 3.96
CA ASP A 150 5.06 -1.40 4.16
C ASP A 150 4.17 -0.55 3.26
N PHE A 151 3.95 -0.97 2.01
CA PHE A 151 3.35 -0.13 0.96
C PHE A 151 1.99 -0.62 0.47
N GLY A 152 1.69 -1.90 0.63
CA GLY A 152 0.48 -2.50 0.09
C GLY A 152 0.05 -3.76 0.82
N ILE A 153 -1.07 -4.30 0.38
CA ILE A 153 -1.76 -5.44 0.97
C ILE A 153 -2.02 -6.46 -0.13
N ASN A 154 -1.84 -7.74 0.21
CA ASN A 154 -2.29 -8.85 -0.60
C ASN A 154 -3.24 -9.68 0.25
N LEU A 155 -4.38 -10.06 -0.32
CA LEU A 155 -5.28 -11.00 0.32
C LEU A 155 -5.80 -12.02 -0.69
N GLY A 156 -6.07 -13.22 -0.20
CA GLY A 156 -6.69 -14.27 -0.99
C GLY A 156 -7.09 -15.42 -0.11
N ILE A 157 -8.08 -16.19 -0.57
CA ILE A 157 -8.39 -17.45 0.08
C ILE A 157 -7.16 -18.35 0.11
N SER A 158 -6.94 -19.07 1.21
CA SER A 158 -5.80 -19.98 1.33
C SER A 158 -5.96 -21.17 0.40
N ASP A 159 -4.84 -21.82 0.05
CA ASP A 159 -4.87 -23.00 -0.83
C ASP A 159 -5.77 -24.09 -0.21
N GLU A 160 -5.69 -24.28 1.10
CA GLU A 160 -6.49 -25.26 1.85
C GLU A 160 -8.00 -24.98 1.76
N ALA A 161 -8.42 -23.72 1.86
CA ALA A 161 -9.83 -23.34 1.74
C ALA A 161 -10.29 -23.26 0.28
N TYR A 162 -9.38 -22.99 -0.67
CA TYR A 162 -9.69 -23.00 -2.09
C TYR A 162 -9.99 -24.41 -2.61
N GLU A 163 -9.20 -25.39 -2.18
CA GLU A 163 -9.32 -26.81 -2.54
C GLU A 163 -10.47 -27.53 -1.84
N ASP A 164 -11.10 -26.90 -0.83
CA ASP A 164 -12.27 -27.46 -0.15
C ASP A 164 -13.54 -27.26 -1.01
N ASP A 165 -14.19 -28.37 -1.34
CA ASP A 165 -15.44 -28.41 -2.10
C ASP A 165 -16.65 -27.93 -1.25
N GLU A 166 -16.54 -27.91 0.08
CA GLU A 166 -17.56 -27.36 0.98
C GLU A 166 -17.48 -25.83 1.08
N GLU A 167 -16.34 -25.22 0.71
CA GLU A 167 -16.16 -23.78 0.75
C GLU A 167 -16.97 -23.09 -0.37
N PRO A 168 -17.80 -22.10 -0.05
CA PRO A 168 -18.62 -21.43 -1.06
C PRO A 168 -17.77 -20.78 -2.15
N GLU A 169 -18.01 -21.13 -3.41
CA GLU A 169 -17.33 -20.53 -4.58
C GLU A 169 -17.34 -19.00 -4.57
N LYS A 170 -18.39 -18.39 -4.02
CA LYS A 170 -18.52 -16.94 -3.92
C LYS A 170 -17.46 -16.28 -3.02
N ASP A 171 -16.89 -17.03 -2.08
CA ASP A 171 -15.87 -16.58 -1.12
C ASP A 171 -14.44 -16.95 -1.61
N LYS A 172 -14.29 -17.68 -2.73
CA LYS A 172 -12.99 -18.03 -3.33
C LYS A 172 -12.41 -16.84 -4.12
N VAL A 173 -12.16 -15.75 -3.42
CA VAL A 173 -11.69 -14.48 -3.99
C VAL A 173 -10.27 -14.15 -3.57
N SER A 174 -9.60 -13.39 -4.43
CA SER A 174 -8.27 -12.84 -4.19
C SER A 174 -8.20 -11.40 -4.69
N LEU A 175 -7.48 -10.56 -3.96
CA LEU A 175 -7.12 -9.21 -4.35
C LEU A 175 -5.64 -9.03 -4.07
N LEU A 176 -4.87 -8.93 -5.14
CA LEU A 176 -3.45 -8.70 -5.08
C LEU A 176 -3.18 -7.21 -5.30
N HIS A 177 -2.06 -6.74 -4.77
CA HIS A 177 -1.55 -5.39 -5.01
C HIS A 177 -2.47 -4.25 -4.55
N LEU A 178 -3.30 -4.47 -3.52
CA LEU A 178 -4.01 -3.39 -2.86
C LEU A 178 -3.01 -2.40 -2.25
N GLY A 179 -3.37 -1.12 -2.24
CA GLY A 179 -2.52 -0.06 -1.73
C GLY A 179 -3.09 0.63 -0.51
N PHE A 180 -2.21 1.35 0.20
CA PHE A 180 -2.65 2.40 1.11
C PHE A 180 -2.92 3.69 0.34
N ALA A 181 -3.88 4.46 0.85
CA ALA A 181 -4.12 5.83 0.45
C ALA A 181 -4.34 6.69 1.69
N TYR A 182 -4.22 8.00 1.55
CA TYR A 182 -4.31 8.94 2.65
C TYR A 182 -5.27 10.07 2.30
N ASP A 183 -6.21 10.32 3.20
CA ASP A 183 -7.20 11.38 3.09
C ASP A 183 -6.66 12.63 3.79
N PHE A 184 -6.28 13.62 2.98
CA PHE A 184 -5.62 14.85 3.43
C PHE A 184 -6.59 16.03 3.58
N ARG A 185 -7.91 15.81 3.47
CA ARG A 185 -8.90 16.91 3.46
C ARG A 185 -8.82 17.76 4.73
N GLU A 186 -8.69 17.14 5.90
CA GLU A 186 -8.58 17.86 7.17
C GLU A 186 -7.21 18.55 7.32
N ALA A 187 -6.13 17.92 6.86
CA ALA A 187 -4.78 18.49 6.89
C ALA A 187 -4.65 19.72 5.97
N LYS A 188 -5.34 19.73 4.81
CA LYS A 188 -5.36 20.84 3.85
C LYS A 188 -6.21 22.03 4.32
N GLN A 189 -7.14 21.83 5.25
CA GLN A 189 -7.94 22.92 5.85
C GLN A 189 -7.15 23.76 6.87
N GLN A 190 -6.07 23.21 7.44
CA GLN A 190 -5.31 23.86 8.51
C GLN A 190 -4.09 24.69 8.03
N ASP A 191 -3.64 24.57 6.78
CA ASP A 191 -2.62 25.46 6.20
C ASP A 191 -2.63 25.43 4.66
N SER A 192 -2.89 26.57 4.00
CA SER A 192 -3.07 26.65 2.53
C SER A 192 -1.77 26.70 1.72
N LYS A 193 -0.60 26.55 2.37
CA LYS A 193 0.70 26.65 1.69
C LYS A 193 1.66 25.49 1.92
N THR A 194 1.41 24.61 2.89
CA THR A 194 2.15 23.35 3.06
C THR A 194 1.40 22.48 4.07
N PRO A 195 0.96 21.24 3.76
CA PRO A 195 0.41 20.35 4.77
C PRO A 195 1.47 20.16 5.86
N ARG A 196 1.20 20.58 7.10
CA ARG A 196 2.13 20.37 8.22
C ARG A 196 2.08 18.92 8.65
N LEU A 197 2.73 18.06 7.86
CA LEU A 197 3.05 16.66 8.18
C LEU A 197 4.01 16.53 9.40
N GLN A 198 4.30 17.63 10.09
CA GLN A 198 5.19 17.70 11.26
C GLN A 198 4.45 17.99 12.58
N ASP A 199 3.16 18.36 12.57
CA ASP A 199 2.41 18.50 13.82
C ASP A 199 1.90 17.14 14.30
N SER A 200 2.30 16.75 15.51
CA SER A 200 1.85 15.56 16.22
C SER A 200 0.32 15.44 16.40
N LYS A 201 -0.43 16.54 16.19
CA LYS A 201 -1.90 16.58 16.28
C LYS A 201 -2.60 16.40 14.93
N THR A 202 -1.86 16.34 13.82
CA THR A 202 -2.44 16.15 12.50
C THR A 202 -3.10 14.78 12.42
N GLN A 203 -4.40 14.75 12.13
CA GLN A 203 -5.12 13.50 11.90
C GLN A 203 -4.73 12.94 10.53
N ILE A 204 -4.31 11.68 10.52
CA ILE A 204 -4.02 10.94 9.29
C ILE A 204 -5.10 9.88 9.17
N ILE A 205 -5.97 10.04 8.17
CA ILE A 205 -6.99 9.04 7.87
C ILE A 205 -6.45 8.16 6.74
N ARG A 206 -6.01 6.95 7.12
CA ARG A 206 -5.59 5.91 6.18
C ARG A 206 -6.83 5.32 5.49
N ARG A 207 -6.72 5.16 4.18
CA ARG A 207 -7.68 4.54 3.27
C ARG A 207 -7.02 3.37 2.56
N VAL A 208 -7.84 2.56 1.92
CA VAL A 208 -7.38 1.49 1.01
C VAL A 208 -7.65 1.94 -0.41
N VAL A 209 -6.74 1.64 -1.33
CA VAL A 209 -6.91 1.87 -2.76
C VAL A 209 -6.79 0.56 -3.52
N ALA A 210 -7.67 0.37 -4.50
CA ALA A 210 -7.67 -0.75 -5.44
C ALA A 210 -8.00 -0.20 -6.83
N PHE A 211 -7.65 -0.95 -7.89
CA PHE A 211 -8.08 -0.58 -9.23
C PHE A 211 -9.44 -1.18 -9.56
N TYR A 212 -10.21 -0.50 -10.44
CA TYR A 212 -11.50 -1.03 -10.88
C TYR A 212 -11.36 -2.41 -11.54
N GLY A 213 -10.26 -2.66 -12.26
CA GLY A 213 -9.96 -3.95 -12.87
C GLY A 213 -9.50 -5.04 -11.90
N ASP A 214 -9.17 -4.73 -10.65
CA ASP A 214 -8.98 -5.76 -9.62
C ASP A 214 -10.33 -6.08 -8.94
N LEU A 215 -11.19 -5.05 -8.85
CA LEU A 215 -12.47 -5.13 -8.14
C LEU A 215 -13.58 -5.76 -8.97
N ASP A 216 -13.52 -5.71 -10.30
CA ASP A 216 -14.53 -6.31 -11.18
C ASP A 216 -14.42 -7.84 -11.28
N ASP A 217 -13.23 -8.39 -11.01
CA ASP A 217 -12.96 -9.81 -10.85
C ASP A 217 -13.53 -10.42 -9.55
N LEU A 218 -13.90 -9.58 -8.58
CA LEU A 218 -14.59 -10.05 -7.37
C LEU A 218 -15.98 -10.59 -7.70
N THR A 219 -16.44 -11.53 -6.88
CA THR A 219 -17.83 -12.00 -6.93
C THR A 219 -18.81 -10.87 -6.59
N PRO A 220 -20.06 -10.89 -7.10
CA PRO A 220 -21.04 -9.83 -6.85
C PRO A 220 -21.23 -9.49 -5.35
N ASP A 221 -21.26 -10.51 -4.49
CA ASP A 221 -21.36 -10.33 -3.03
C ASP A 221 -20.18 -9.51 -2.46
N HIS A 222 -18.96 -9.82 -2.90
CA HIS A 222 -17.76 -9.10 -2.49
C HIS A 222 -17.72 -7.69 -3.10
N GLN A 223 -18.13 -7.50 -4.35
CA GLN A 223 -18.26 -6.17 -4.94
C GLN A 223 -19.26 -5.29 -4.18
N LEU A 224 -20.44 -5.80 -3.82
CA LEU A 224 -21.42 -5.07 -3.02
C LEU A 224 -20.87 -4.69 -1.65
N ARG A 225 -20.16 -5.61 -1.00
CA ARG A 225 -19.48 -5.32 0.25
C ARG A 225 -18.48 -4.18 0.07
N TRP A 226 -17.56 -4.29 -0.87
CA TRP A 226 -16.55 -3.26 -1.13
C TRP A 226 -17.18 -1.91 -1.46
N ALA A 227 -18.25 -1.88 -2.26
CA ALA A 227 -18.98 -0.67 -2.58
C ALA A 227 -19.60 0.00 -1.33
N SER A 228 -20.01 -0.77 -0.32
CA SER A 228 -20.54 -0.21 0.94
C SER A 228 -19.49 0.55 1.78
N TYR A 229 -18.19 0.33 1.51
CA TYR A 229 -17.07 1.01 2.17
C TYR A 229 -16.39 2.05 1.28
N GLN A 230 -16.87 2.27 0.04
CA GLN A 230 -16.26 3.19 -0.90
C GLN A 230 -16.37 4.63 -0.39
N VAL A 231 -15.28 5.39 -0.49
CA VAL A 231 -15.22 6.80 -0.12
C VAL A 231 -14.97 7.69 -1.35
N PRO A 232 -15.37 8.98 -1.31
CA PRO A 232 -15.07 9.90 -2.40
C PRO A 232 -13.57 10.04 -2.65
N ALA A 233 -13.16 10.07 -3.92
CA ALA A 233 -11.77 10.23 -4.32
C ALA A 233 -11.19 11.63 -4.05
N GLU A 234 -12.05 12.64 -3.88
CA GLU A 234 -11.61 14.02 -3.69
C GLU A 234 -10.80 14.19 -2.40
N GLY A 235 -9.55 14.63 -2.54
CA GLY A 235 -8.63 14.84 -1.42
C GLY A 235 -8.00 13.56 -0.85
N VAL A 236 -8.22 12.40 -1.48
CA VAL A 236 -7.58 11.13 -1.15
C VAL A 236 -6.51 10.82 -2.19
N GLU A 237 -5.30 10.53 -1.73
CA GLU A 237 -4.14 10.28 -2.60
C GLU A 237 -3.53 8.90 -2.27
N PRO A 238 -3.18 8.08 -3.27
CA PRO A 238 -2.54 6.79 -3.03
C PRO A 238 -1.11 6.99 -2.51
N HIS A 239 -0.60 6.02 -1.75
CA HIS A 239 0.78 6.01 -1.29
C HIS A 239 1.72 6.08 -2.51
N PRO A 240 2.69 7.01 -2.54
CA PRO A 240 3.48 7.29 -3.75
C PRO A 240 4.32 6.10 -4.20
N VAL A 241 4.96 5.40 -3.26
CA VAL A 241 5.74 4.18 -3.56
C VAL A 241 4.86 3.07 -4.14
N TRP A 242 3.72 2.76 -3.51
CA TRP A 242 2.79 1.77 -4.03
C TRP A 242 2.32 2.14 -5.44
N TYR A 243 1.83 3.38 -5.62
CA TYR A 243 1.31 3.83 -6.90
C TYR A 243 2.39 3.80 -7.98
N GLY A 244 3.60 4.27 -7.66
CA GLY A 244 4.76 4.18 -8.56
C GLY A 244 5.08 2.75 -8.96
N SER A 245 5.03 1.81 -8.01
CA SER A 245 5.27 0.37 -8.27
C SER A 245 4.24 -0.21 -9.24
N GLN A 246 2.96 0.19 -9.10
CA GLN A 246 1.91 -0.19 -10.06
C GLN A 246 2.15 0.41 -11.46
N MET A 247 2.93 1.50 -11.57
CA MET A 247 3.35 2.08 -12.85
C MET A 247 4.68 1.51 -13.38
N GLY A 248 5.26 0.49 -12.73
CA GLY A 248 6.56 -0.06 -13.10
C GLY A 248 7.77 0.70 -12.55
N HIS A 249 7.56 1.58 -11.57
CA HIS A 249 8.63 2.26 -10.83
C HIS A 249 8.91 1.54 -9.50
N TRP A 250 9.91 0.67 -9.51
CA TRP A 250 10.35 -0.04 -8.30
C TRP A 250 10.99 0.92 -7.28
N PRO A 251 10.71 0.76 -5.97
CA PRO A 251 11.28 1.61 -4.94
C PRO A 251 12.80 1.45 -4.85
N ASP A 252 13.51 2.57 -4.66
CA ASP A 252 14.95 2.58 -4.36
C ASP A 252 15.22 2.67 -2.85
N GLY A 253 14.30 2.09 -2.06
CA GLY A 253 14.35 2.11 -0.61
C GLY A 253 13.33 1.19 0.02
N MET A 254 13.15 1.32 1.33
CA MET A 254 12.31 0.44 2.13
C MET A 254 11.40 1.23 3.07
N GLY A 255 10.31 0.60 3.50
CA GLY A 255 9.44 1.18 4.51
C GLY A 255 9.89 0.88 5.93
N PRO A 256 9.17 1.39 6.94
CA PRO A 256 9.57 1.32 8.33
C PRO A 256 9.66 -0.11 8.89
N PHE A 257 8.83 -1.06 8.45
CA PHE A 257 8.86 -2.43 8.94
C PHE A 257 10.01 -3.23 8.31
N ALA A 258 10.22 -3.10 7.00
CA ALA A 258 11.39 -3.66 6.35
C ALA A 258 12.70 -3.10 6.94
N ARG A 259 12.76 -1.79 7.21
CA ARG A 259 13.90 -1.18 7.91
C ARG A 259 14.09 -1.75 9.31
N LEU A 260 13.01 -1.88 10.08
CA LEU A 260 13.07 -2.48 11.41
C LEU A 260 13.67 -3.88 11.36
N SER A 261 13.16 -4.76 10.48
CA SER A 261 13.70 -6.12 10.34
C SER A 261 15.18 -6.13 9.95
N GLN A 262 15.56 -5.29 8.99
CA GLN A 262 16.96 -5.17 8.54
C GLN A 262 17.87 -4.74 9.70
N GLU A 263 17.49 -3.72 10.46
CA GLU A 263 18.29 -3.23 11.59
C GLU A 263 18.40 -4.29 12.70
N LEU A 264 17.34 -5.03 13.02
CA LEU A 264 17.42 -6.15 13.98
C LEU A 264 18.42 -7.22 13.51
N GLY A 265 18.44 -7.52 12.20
CA GLY A 265 19.42 -8.39 11.56
C GLY A 265 20.86 -7.91 11.78
N TYR A 266 21.12 -6.64 11.47
CA TYR A 266 22.44 -6.04 11.64
C TYR A 266 22.91 -6.00 13.09
N LEU A 267 22.02 -5.69 14.02
CA LEU A 267 22.35 -5.68 15.44
C LEU A 267 22.81 -7.08 15.90
N ASN A 268 22.16 -8.15 15.45
CA ASN A 268 22.59 -9.50 15.76
C ASN A 268 23.96 -9.83 15.17
N GLU A 269 24.16 -9.57 13.88
CA GLU A 269 25.42 -9.86 13.20
C GLU A 269 26.61 -9.12 13.84
N LEU A 270 26.45 -7.80 14.04
CA LEU A 270 27.49 -6.96 14.60
C LEU A 270 27.81 -7.32 16.04
N PHE A 271 26.80 -7.63 16.86
CA PHE A 271 27.00 -8.01 18.25
C PHE A 271 27.69 -9.37 18.37
N GLU A 272 27.29 -10.34 17.54
CA GLU A 272 27.89 -11.67 17.52
C GLU A 272 29.36 -11.64 17.13
N ARG A 273 29.75 -10.82 16.15
CA ARG A 273 31.15 -10.61 15.80
C ARG A 273 31.97 -10.05 16.97
N ILE A 274 31.38 -9.21 17.82
CA ILE A 274 32.09 -8.60 18.96
C ILE A 274 32.20 -9.56 20.15
N TRP A 275 31.08 -10.15 20.56
CA TRP A 275 30.95 -10.89 21.83
C TRP A 275 30.60 -12.38 21.67
N GLY A 276 30.48 -12.89 20.45
CA GLY A 276 30.29 -14.31 20.16
C GLY A 276 28.89 -14.85 20.45
N GLN A 277 27.90 -13.98 20.59
CA GLN A 277 26.48 -14.33 20.82
C GLN A 277 25.58 -13.33 20.09
N PRO A 278 24.40 -13.72 19.58
CA PRO A 278 23.42 -12.77 19.07
C PRO A 278 22.83 -11.92 20.21
N LEU A 279 22.49 -10.66 19.92
CA LEU A 279 21.88 -9.73 20.89
C LEU A 279 20.41 -10.05 21.16
N LEU A 280 19.69 -10.47 20.11
CA LEU A 280 18.26 -10.68 20.03
C LEU A 280 17.96 -12.16 19.76
N ARG A 281 16.85 -12.67 20.30
CA ARG A 281 16.41 -14.06 20.10
C ARG A 281 15.97 -14.34 18.67
N THR A 282 15.32 -13.38 18.03
CA THR A 282 14.85 -13.46 16.64
C THR A 282 15.00 -12.11 15.94
N THR A 283 15.16 -12.14 14.63
CA THR A 283 15.15 -10.95 13.75
C THR A 283 13.92 -10.94 12.84
N GLU A 284 13.10 -11.99 12.91
CA GLU A 284 11.86 -12.14 12.17
C GLU A 284 10.74 -11.33 12.84
N LEU A 285 9.98 -10.61 12.04
CA LEU A 285 8.80 -9.88 12.51
C LEU A 285 7.60 -10.82 12.53
N PRO A 286 6.74 -10.78 13.56
CA PRO A 286 5.45 -11.47 13.55
C PRO A 286 4.60 -11.04 12.35
N GLU A 287 3.84 -11.96 11.77
CA GLU A 287 2.92 -11.68 10.65
C GLU A 287 1.87 -10.61 11.00
N ASP A 288 1.48 -10.52 12.26
CA ASP A 288 0.52 -9.54 12.76
C ASP A 288 1.13 -8.18 13.16
N LEU A 289 2.46 -8.03 13.07
CA LEU A 289 3.15 -6.77 13.30
C LEU A 289 3.18 -5.93 12.02
N GLY A 290 2.21 -5.03 11.90
CA GLY A 290 2.12 -4.12 10.76
C GLY A 290 1.33 -2.84 11.05
N TRP A 291 0.93 -2.16 9.98
CA TRP A 291 0.07 -0.98 10.05
C TRP A 291 -1.28 -1.28 10.71
N THR A 292 -1.75 -0.41 11.61
CA THR A 292 -3.11 -0.60 12.17
C THR A 292 -4.17 -0.31 11.11
N LEU A 293 -5.17 -1.19 10.96
CA LEU A 293 -6.32 -0.92 10.07
C LEU A 293 -7.25 0.13 10.68
N ARG A 294 -7.62 -0.05 11.96
CA ARG A 294 -8.47 0.89 12.70
C ARG A 294 -7.62 1.84 13.54
N SER A 295 -8.05 3.08 13.61
CA SER A 295 -7.50 4.07 14.53
C SER A 295 -8.15 3.91 15.91
N ASP A 296 -8.05 2.74 16.52
CA ASP A 296 -8.61 2.50 17.86
C ASP A 296 -7.57 1.95 18.85
N GLN A 297 -7.94 2.04 20.13
CA GLN A 297 -7.05 1.66 21.22
C GLN A 297 -6.67 0.17 21.18
N ARG A 298 -7.57 -0.71 20.72
CA ARG A 298 -7.32 -2.15 20.64
C ARG A 298 -6.23 -2.46 19.62
N GLU A 299 -6.31 -1.89 18.42
CA GLU A 299 -5.26 -2.06 17.39
C GLU A 299 -3.92 -1.47 17.86
N TRP A 300 -3.96 -0.29 18.50
CA TRP A 300 -2.76 0.34 19.05
C TRP A 300 -2.07 -0.53 20.11
N ASP A 301 -2.84 -1.06 21.06
CA ASP A 301 -2.31 -1.88 22.15
C ASP A 301 -1.71 -3.19 21.63
N HIS A 302 -2.37 -3.80 20.64
CA HIS A 302 -1.86 -4.97 19.96
C HIS A 302 -0.53 -4.68 19.26
N PHE A 303 -0.47 -3.60 18.46
CA PHE A 303 0.75 -3.17 17.78
C PHE A 303 1.91 -2.94 18.75
N VAL A 304 1.71 -2.15 19.81
CA VAL A 304 2.77 -1.84 20.78
C VAL A 304 3.23 -3.09 21.54
N HIS A 305 2.31 -4.02 21.83
CA HIS A 305 2.67 -5.29 22.46
C HIS A 305 3.54 -6.16 21.56
N GLN A 306 3.22 -6.29 20.26
CA GLN A 306 4.07 -7.01 19.31
C GLN A 306 5.41 -6.29 19.10
N LEU A 307 5.41 -4.96 19.06
CA LEU A 307 6.64 -4.17 18.93
C LEU A 307 7.58 -4.34 20.14
N ASP A 308 7.07 -4.35 21.38
CA ASP A 308 7.91 -4.59 22.58
C ASP A 308 8.51 -6.00 22.59
N LYS A 309 7.79 -6.99 22.04
CA LYS A 309 8.27 -8.37 21.92
C LYS A 309 9.48 -8.51 21.01
N VAL A 310 9.48 -7.82 19.86
CA VAL A 310 10.61 -7.83 18.91
C VAL A 310 11.74 -6.87 19.30
N LEU A 311 11.49 -5.97 20.25
CA LEU A 311 12.46 -5.02 20.80
C LEU A 311 12.94 -5.42 22.21
N SER A 312 12.37 -4.82 23.26
CA SER A 312 12.90 -4.90 24.62
C SER A 312 12.85 -6.32 25.21
N GLU A 313 11.81 -7.10 24.90
CA GLU A 313 11.71 -8.50 25.37
C GLU A 313 12.59 -9.43 24.53
N ASN A 314 12.96 -9.03 23.32
CA ASN A 314 13.76 -9.84 22.40
C ASN A 314 15.22 -9.95 22.84
N PHE A 315 15.72 -8.99 23.61
CA PHE A 315 17.09 -9.02 24.12
C PHE A 315 17.41 -10.29 24.93
N MET A 316 18.57 -10.87 24.64
CA MET A 316 19.06 -12.06 25.32
C MET A 316 19.89 -11.70 26.54
N HIS A 317 19.50 -12.21 27.71
CA HIS A 317 20.30 -12.02 28.93
C HIS A 317 21.71 -12.62 28.82
N SER A 318 21.86 -13.72 28.07
CA SER A 318 23.15 -14.36 27.80
C SER A 318 24.09 -13.49 26.96
N ALA A 319 23.55 -12.69 26.04
CA ALA A 319 24.35 -11.77 25.22
C ALA A 319 25.03 -10.70 26.08
N PHE A 320 24.27 -10.10 26.99
CA PHE A 320 24.81 -9.15 27.97
C PHE A 320 25.77 -9.82 28.97
N ASP A 321 25.55 -11.09 29.33
CA ASP A 321 26.48 -11.85 30.16
C ASP A 321 27.82 -12.06 29.44
N ALA A 322 27.79 -12.40 28.15
CA ALA A 322 28.98 -12.53 27.31
C ALA A 322 29.73 -11.19 27.14
N ALA A 323 29.00 -10.07 27.13
CA ALA A 323 29.57 -8.73 27.10
C ALA A 323 30.04 -8.21 28.48
N GLY A 324 29.89 -9.01 29.55
CA GLY A 324 30.35 -8.65 30.90
C GLY A 324 29.48 -7.63 31.63
N VAL A 325 28.25 -7.38 31.17
CA VAL A 325 27.35 -6.38 31.74
C VAL A 325 26.81 -6.86 33.09
N PRO A 326 26.92 -6.07 34.17
CA PRO A 326 26.39 -6.42 35.48
C PRO A 326 24.90 -6.79 35.45
N LYS A 327 24.50 -7.70 36.34
CA LYS A 327 23.10 -8.12 36.51
C LYS A 327 22.32 -7.25 37.51
N LYS A 328 23.01 -6.48 38.35
CA LYS A 328 22.44 -5.63 39.40
C LYS A 328 23.45 -4.57 39.82
N ASN A 329 22.96 -3.49 40.44
CA ASN A 329 23.79 -2.54 41.17
C ASN A 329 24.03 -3.04 42.60
N ASP A 330 25.15 -2.66 43.21
CA ASP A 330 25.50 -3.06 44.59
C ASP A 330 24.45 -2.62 45.64
N THR A 331 23.64 -1.60 45.32
CA THR A 331 22.58 -1.04 46.16
C THR A 331 21.16 -1.50 45.83
N SER A 332 20.95 -2.24 44.73
CA SER A 332 19.62 -2.71 44.30
C SER A 332 19.39 -4.18 44.63
N GLN A 333 18.26 -4.51 45.27
CA GLN A 333 17.84 -5.90 45.46
C GLN A 333 17.27 -6.54 44.19
N HIS A 334 16.84 -5.73 43.21
CA HIS A 334 16.26 -6.23 41.97
C HIS A 334 17.29 -6.28 40.83
N PRO A 335 17.28 -7.35 40.01
CA PRO A 335 18.13 -7.45 38.85
C PRO A 335 17.75 -6.39 37.81
N PHE A 336 18.73 -5.95 37.01
CA PHE A 336 18.53 -5.03 35.90
C PHE A 336 17.63 -5.66 34.83
N GLY A 337 16.63 -4.91 34.39
CA GLY A 337 15.87 -5.22 33.17
C GLY A 337 16.72 -5.06 31.91
N THR A 338 16.28 -5.63 30.79
CA THR A 338 17.01 -5.63 29.51
C THR A 338 17.40 -4.22 29.03
N ASN A 339 16.48 -3.26 29.07
CA ASN A 339 16.77 -1.86 28.68
C ASN A 339 17.83 -1.18 29.57
N ILE A 340 17.90 -1.54 30.86
CA ILE A 340 18.93 -1.02 31.77
C ILE A 340 20.26 -1.67 31.43
N ARG A 341 20.30 -3.00 31.27
CA ARG A 341 21.52 -3.71 30.89
C ARG A 341 22.08 -3.21 29.56
N PHE A 342 21.22 -2.88 28.61
CA PHE A 342 21.67 -2.36 27.33
C PHE A 342 22.26 -0.95 27.45
N LEU A 343 21.67 -0.08 28.30
CA LEU A 343 22.27 1.21 28.63
C LEU A 343 23.65 1.04 29.30
N GLU A 344 23.75 0.15 30.30
CA GLU A 344 25.02 -0.12 30.98
C GLU A 344 26.08 -0.67 30.02
N LEU A 345 25.68 -1.50 29.05
CA LEU A 345 26.60 -1.95 28.00
C LEU A 345 27.21 -0.78 27.24
N MET A 346 26.39 0.18 26.81
CA MET A 346 26.85 1.34 26.05
C MET A 346 27.82 2.19 26.89
N THR A 347 27.48 2.46 28.15
CA THR A 347 28.32 3.29 29.04
C THR A 347 29.64 2.62 29.41
N MET A 348 29.64 1.30 29.63
CA MET A 348 30.86 0.50 29.80
C MET A 348 31.79 0.57 28.59
N ASN A 349 31.23 0.81 27.40
CA ASN A 349 31.95 0.92 26.14
C ASN A 349 32.10 2.40 25.69
N HIS A 350 32.20 3.31 26.65
CA HIS A 350 32.54 4.72 26.46
C HIS A 350 31.50 5.58 25.72
N VAL A 351 30.26 5.11 25.56
CA VAL A 351 29.14 5.99 25.17
C VAL A 351 28.74 6.84 26.38
N THR A 352 28.49 8.14 26.19
CA THR A 352 28.09 8.99 27.31
C THR A 352 26.70 8.58 27.84
N GLN A 353 26.44 8.83 29.12
CA GLN A 353 25.14 8.52 29.75
C GLN A 353 23.98 9.14 28.96
N GLU A 354 24.11 10.39 28.53
CA GLU A 354 23.10 11.12 27.77
C GLU A 354 22.80 10.44 26.41
N GLN A 355 23.86 10.06 25.68
CA GLN A 355 23.71 9.37 24.39
C GLN A 355 23.10 7.97 24.55
N ALA A 356 23.51 7.22 25.57
CA ALA A 356 22.95 5.91 25.87
C ALA A 356 21.46 6.02 26.27
N GLU A 357 21.11 7.03 27.08
CA GLU A 357 19.71 7.32 27.44
C GLU A 357 18.85 7.70 26.24
N TRP A 358 19.39 8.50 25.32
CA TRP A 358 18.73 8.83 24.07
C TRP A 358 18.46 7.59 23.22
N ALA A 359 19.46 6.72 23.04
CA ALA A 359 19.33 5.50 22.23
C ALA A 359 18.28 4.52 22.79
N VAL A 360 18.18 4.38 24.12
CA VAL A 360 17.17 3.49 24.73
C VAL A 360 15.82 4.14 24.94
N LYS A 361 15.66 5.45 24.68
CA LYS A 361 14.41 6.19 24.93
C LYS A 361 13.25 5.64 24.10
N PRO A 362 13.37 5.36 22.78
CA PRO A 362 12.27 4.78 22.00
C PRO A 362 11.86 3.39 22.52
N LEU A 363 12.84 2.53 22.86
CA LEU A 363 12.58 1.21 23.47
C LEU A 363 11.79 1.33 24.78
N LYS A 364 12.15 2.28 25.64
CA LYS A 364 11.41 2.59 26.87
C LYS A 364 10.01 3.13 26.59
N ALA A 365 9.84 3.93 25.54
CA ALA A 365 8.54 4.49 25.14
C ALA A 365 7.59 3.37 24.69
N VAL A 366 8.05 2.43 23.87
CA VAL A 366 7.30 1.22 23.48
C VAL A 366 6.87 0.43 24.73
N ARG A 367 7.83 0.13 25.62
CA ARG A 367 7.55 -0.61 26.85
C ARG A 367 6.56 0.10 27.78
N THR A 368 6.66 1.42 27.91
CA THR A 368 5.72 2.23 28.70
C THR A 368 4.33 2.22 28.09
N ALA A 369 4.24 2.36 26.77
CA ALA A 369 2.97 2.31 26.05
C ALA A 369 2.28 0.95 26.19
N ARG A 370 3.04 -0.16 26.19
CA ARG A 370 2.51 -1.51 26.47
C ARG A 370 2.02 -1.70 27.90
N GLN A 371 2.69 -1.08 28.88
CA GLN A 371 2.32 -1.22 30.29
C GLN A 371 1.06 -0.44 30.65
N ALA A 372 0.75 0.64 29.92
CA ALA A 372 -0.42 1.48 30.22
C ALA A 372 -1.77 0.73 30.19
N PRO A 373 -2.04 -0.19 29.24
CA PRO A 373 -3.22 -1.08 29.25
C PRO A 373 -3.22 -2.11 30.40
N ALA A 374 -2.07 -2.68 30.74
CA ALA A 374 -1.97 -3.74 31.75
C ALA A 374 -2.34 -3.29 33.18
N HIS A 375 -2.38 -1.98 33.42
CA HIS A 375 -2.61 -1.38 34.74
C HIS A 375 -3.95 -0.63 34.87
N ALA A 376 -4.80 -0.60 33.82
CA ALA A 376 -6.11 0.07 33.88
C ALA A 376 -7.16 -0.57 32.96
N VAL A 377 -8.38 -0.79 33.47
CA VAL A 377 -9.54 -1.14 32.62
C VAL A 377 -9.91 0.07 31.78
N ARG A 378 -9.69 0.01 30.46
CA ARG A 378 -9.98 1.12 29.53
C ARG A 378 -11.14 0.79 28.60
N THR A 379 -11.87 1.85 28.21
CA THR A 379 -12.85 1.83 27.12
C THR A 379 -12.12 1.83 25.79
N ASN A 380 -12.54 1.01 24.82
CA ASN A 380 -12.01 1.06 23.45
C ASN A 380 -12.50 2.37 22.80
N LEU A 381 -11.58 3.29 22.51
CA LEU A 381 -11.86 4.60 21.93
C LEU A 381 -11.22 4.71 20.55
N THR A 382 -11.96 5.31 19.62
CA THR A 382 -11.44 5.70 18.30
C THR A 382 -10.68 7.02 18.43
N ASP A 383 -9.44 7.04 17.95
CA ASP A 383 -8.54 8.20 17.94
C ASP A 383 -7.68 8.19 16.66
N HIS A 384 -8.00 9.07 15.71
CA HIS A 384 -7.29 9.18 14.43
C HIS A 384 -5.84 9.68 14.56
N THR A 385 -5.42 10.14 15.74
CA THR A 385 -4.00 10.46 15.99
C THR A 385 -3.16 9.21 16.20
N LEU A 386 -3.77 8.04 16.45
CA LEU A 386 -3.05 6.77 16.66
C LEU A 386 -2.25 6.33 15.43
N VAL A 387 -2.74 6.60 14.23
CA VAL A 387 -2.00 6.33 12.98
C VAL A 387 -0.70 7.14 12.95
N ARG A 388 -0.79 8.44 13.27
CA ARG A 388 0.38 9.31 13.34
C ARG A 388 1.34 8.87 14.45
N LYS A 389 0.80 8.53 15.62
CA LYS A 389 1.57 8.03 16.76
C LYS A 389 2.32 6.74 16.43
N GLN A 390 1.73 5.85 15.62
CA GLN A 390 2.38 4.63 15.14
C GLN A 390 3.59 4.96 14.28
N MET A 391 3.40 5.87 13.32
CA MET A 391 4.48 6.29 12.41
C MET A 391 5.62 6.98 13.15
N ASP A 392 5.31 7.93 14.04
CA ASP A 392 6.33 8.65 14.82
C ASP A 392 7.11 7.69 15.72
N LEU A 393 6.42 6.72 16.36
CA LEU A 393 7.07 5.71 17.18
C LEU A 393 8.00 4.80 16.36
N LEU A 394 7.57 4.35 15.18
CA LEU A 394 8.41 3.54 14.30
C LEU A 394 9.62 4.31 13.77
N ARG A 395 9.46 5.59 13.42
CA ARG A 395 10.57 6.46 13.02
C ARG A 395 11.60 6.59 14.13
N ASP A 396 11.15 6.92 15.34
CA ASP A 396 12.04 7.09 16.49
C ASP A 396 12.76 5.77 16.85
N VAL A 397 12.07 4.62 16.74
CA VAL A 397 12.68 3.30 16.93
C VAL A 397 13.75 3.03 15.87
N ASN A 398 13.42 3.17 14.58
CA ASN A 398 14.38 2.90 13.50
C ASN A 398 15.59 3.83 13.58
N GLU A 399 15.39 5.12 13.87
CA GLU A 399 16.48 6.06 14.07
C GLU A 399 17.41 5.61 15.21
N ALA A 400 16.86 5.17 16.34
CA ALA A 400 17.66 4.64 17.43
C ALA A 400 18.43 3.37 17.02
N LEU A 401 17.79 2.42 16.32
CA LEU A 401 18.45 1.18 15.89
C LEU A 401 19.59 1.46 14.89
N ILE A 402 19.38 2.36 13.93
CA ILE A 402 20.42 2.80 12.97
C ILE A 402 21.62 3.39 13.71
N ASN A 403 21.39 4.25 14.71
CA ASN A 403 22.48 4.83 15.50
C ASN A 403 23.22 3.77 16.35
N ILE A 404 22.48 2.82 16.92
CA ILE A 404 23.07 1.68 17.64
C ILE A 404 23.91 0.83 16.69
N ARG A 405 23.42 0.55 15.48
CA ARG A 405 24.17 -0.18 14.44
C ARG A 405 25.46 0.55 14.10
N GLN A 406 25.41 1.86 13.86
CA GLN A 406 26.60 2.67 13.56
C GLN A 406 27.63 2.61 14.70
N TRP A 407 27.17 2.65 15.95
CA TRP A 407 28.04 2.46 17.10
C TRP A 407 28.68 1.06 17.11
N LEU A 408 27.90 0.00 16.92
CA LEU A 408 28.42 -1.38 16.89
C LEU A 408 29.35 -1.63 15.70
N SER A 409 29.09 -1.06 14.53
CA SER A 409 29.93 -1.21 13.34
C SER A 409 31.28 -0.50 13.48
N SER A 410 31.34 0.55 14.31
CA SER A 410 32.60 1.23 14.63
C SER A 410 33.58 0.40 15.47
N HIS A 411 33.13 -0.72 16.06
CA HIS A 411 33.97 -1.57 16.88
C HIS A 411 35.08 -2.25 16.04
N PRO A 412 36.34 -2.36 16.51
CA PRO A 412 37.45 -2.91 15.72
C PRO A 412 37.24 -4.32 15.14
N LYS A 413 36.37 -5.13 15.76
CA LYS A 413 36.00 -6.48 15.26
C LYS A 413 35.03 -6.45 14.07
N ASN A 414 34.41 -5.30 13.79
CA ASN A 414 33.46 -5.10 12.69
C ASN A 414 34.04 -4.25 11.56
N LYS A 415 35.36 -4.01 11.54
CA LYS A 415 36.05 -3.20 10.52
C LYS A 415 35.81 -3.67 9.07
N ASP A 416 35.55 -4.96 8.88
CA ASP A 416 35.33 -5.60 7.58
C ASP A 416 33.84 -5.91 7.34
N TRP A 417 32.95 -5.38 8.18
CA TRP A 417 31.51 -5.50 7.99
C TRP A 417 31.03 -4.45 7.01
N GLU A 418 30.18 -4.86 6.08
CA GLU A 418 29.56 -3.99 5.09
C GLU A 418 28.05 -4.02 5.28
N GLU A 419 27.44 -2.84 5.23
CA GLU A 419 25.99 -2.70 5.26
C GLU A 419 25.40 -3.20 3.95
N HIS A 420 24.33 -4.00 4.03
CA HIS A 420 23.57 -4.39 2.86
C HIS A 420 22.64 -3.23 2.44
N TRP A 421 22.81 -2.73 1.22
CA TRP A 421 22.03 -1.62 0.67
C TRP A 421 22.09 -0.30 1.51
N PRO A 422 23.29 0.28 1.71
CA PRO A 422 23.48 1.47 2.55
C PRO A 422 22.78 2.74 2.01
N ASP A 423 22.56 2.79 0.70
CA ASP A 423 21.93 3.93 0.02
C ASP A 423 20.40 3.81 -0.08
N ALA A 424 19.80 2.81 0.59
CA ALA A 424 18.35 2.63 0.61
C ALA A 424 17.66 3.86 1.20
N LYS A 425 16.69 4.42 0.46
CA LYS A 425 15.84 5.49 1.00
C LYS A 425 14.89 4.96 2.06
N ASP A 426 14.55 5.80 3.03
CA ASP A 426 13.54 5.51 4.04
C ASP A 426 12.18 6.11 3.62
N TYR A 427 11.18 5.26 3.44
CA TYR A 427 9.80 5.64 3.07
C TYR A 427 8.85 5.46 4.26
N PHE A 428 8.71 6.50 5.07
CA PHE A 428 7.79 6.49 6.22
C PHE A 428 6.34 6.88 5.89
N LEU A 429 6.06 7.33 4.65
CA LEU A 429 4.75 7.69 4.09
C LEU A 429 4.66 7.50 2.57
#